data_AF-A0A969RPF9-F1
#
_entry.id   AF-A0A969RPF9-F1
#
_cell.length_a   1.000
_cell.length_b   1.000
_cell.length_c   1.000
_cell.angle_alpha   90.00
_cell.angle_beta   90.00
_cell.angle_gamma   90.00
#
_symmetry.space_group_name_H-M   'P 1'
#
loop_
_entity.id
_entity.type
_entity.pdbx_description
1 polymer ?
#
loop_
_entity_poly.entity_id
_entity_poly.type
_entity_poly.pdbx_seq_one_letter_code
_entity_poly.pdbx_strand_id
1 'polypeptide(L)'
;MGLKSAFRSGSAIADAKVDNSEAYIQALAAVLHNANCSEFVVETVGKAEQVQVQRSMGLGTDLLDPATILATWEQRTGRPATELKEMLSTAAQHRRLSEQELLTWLGKVQMIRQTLEE
;
A
#
# COMPACT_ATOMS: atom_id res chain seq x y z
N MET A 1 17.17 18.83 60.44
CA MET A 1 17.08 17.43 59.98
C MET A 1 16.33 17.44 58.66
N GLY A 2 17.07 17.50 57.55
CA GLY A 2 16.51 17.61 56.21
C GLY A 2 16.69 16.30 55.46
N LEU A 3 15.60 15.74 54.97
CA LEU A 3 15.63 14.62 54.02
C LEU A 3 14.89 15.07 52.76
N LYS A 4 15.67 15.50 51.78
CA LYS A 4 15.28 15.55 50.37
C LYS A 4 15.73 14.24 49.72
N SER A 5 15.10 13.91 48.60
CA SER A 5 15.45 12.87 47.60
C SER A 5 14.56 11.62 47.71
N ALA A 6 13.96 11.09 46.64
CA ALA A 6 13.92 11.48 45.23
C ALA A 6 12.65 10.89 44.60
N PHE A 7 11.92 11.70 43.84
CA PHE A 7 10.91 11.20 42.90
C PHE A 7 11.68 10.53 41.76
N ARG A 8 11.63 9.20 41.69
CA ARG A 8 12.23 8.41 40.62
C ARG A 8 11.42 8.69 39.36
N SER A 9 12.01 9.42 38.41
CA SER A 9 11.41 9.72 37.11
C SER A 9 11.00 8.41 36.44
N GLY A 10 9.69 8.17 36.31
CA GLY A 10 9.17 7.11 35.45
C GLY A 10 9.57 7.46 34.02
N SER A 11 10.50 6.70 33.45
CA SER A 11 10.85 6.83 32.04
C SER A 11 9.58 6.58 31.24
N ALA A 12 9.16 7.57 30.46
CA ALA A 12 8.14 7.37 29.43
C ALA A 12 8.53 6.13 28.62
N ILE A 13 7.59 5.21 28.46
CA ILE A 13 7.77 4.06 27.57
C ILE A 13 7.92 4.68 26.18
N ALA A 14 9.16 4.69 25.68
CA ALA A 14 9.44 5.10 24.32
C ALA A 14 8.55 4.29 23.39
N ASP A 15 7.86 4.98 22.49
CA ASP A 15 7.04 4.41 21.43
C ASP A 15 7.79 3.21 20.82
N ALA A 16 7.18 2.03 20.86
CA ALA A 16 7.80 0.83 20.34
C ALA A 16 8.02 1.05 18.84
N LYS A 17 9.26 1.37 18.47
CA LYS A 17 9.67 1.50 17.07
C LYS A 17 9.27 0.19 16.39
N VAL A 18 8.35 0.27 15.44
CA VAL A 18 7.91 -0.88 14.66
C VAL A 18 9.15 -1.52 14.04
N ASP A 19 9.60 -2.63 14.61
CA ASP A 19 10.74 -3.39 14.12
C ASP A 19 10.29 -4.26 12.95
N ASN A 20 10.02 -3.58 11.83
CA ASN A 20 9.84 -4.20 10.51
C ASN A 20 11.22 -4.62 10.00
N SER A 21 11.83 -5.59 10.67
CA SER A 21 13.12 -6.12 10.25
C SER A 21 13.02 -6.67 8.83
N GLU A 22 13.98 -6.31 7.97
CA GLU A 22 14.05 -6.76 6.58
C GLU A 22 13.94 -8.29 6.47
N ALA A 23 14.55 -9.02 7.41
CA ALA A 23 14.47 -10.48 7.50
C ALA A 23 13.03 -10.99 7.68
N TYR A 24 12.19 -10.31 8.47
CA TYR A 24 10.79 -10.67 8.63
C TYR A 24 10.00 -10.44 7.33
N ILE A 25 10.22 -9.32 6.66
CA ILE A 25 9.59 -9.00 5.36
C ILE A 25 10.00 -10.05 4.32
N GLN A 26 11.28 -10.38 4.24
CA GLN A 26 11.80 -11.40 3.32
C GLN A 26 11.23 -12.79 3.63
N ALA A 27 11.14 -13.17 4.92
CA ALA A 27 10.55 -14.45 5.31
C ALA A 27 9.06 -14.53 4.93
N LEU A 28 8.29 -13.48 5.19
CA LEU A 28 6.87 -13.43 4.80
C LEU A 28 6.72 -13.46 3.27
N ALA A 29 7.53 -12.69 2.53
CA ALA A 29 7.53 -12.70 1.07
C ALA A 29 7.85 -14.10 0.52
N ALA A 30 8.84 -14.77 1.10
CA ALA A 30 9.18 -16.14 0.73
C ALA A 30 8.02 -17.11 0.98
N VAL A 31 7.32 -17.00 2.13
CA VAL A 31 6.15 -17.83 2.41
C VAL A 31 5.03 -17.59 1.40
N LEU A 32 4.69 -16.32 1.12
CA LEU A 32 3.63 -15.98 0.15
C LEU A 32 3.97 -16.43 -1.27
N HIS A 33 5.23 -16.29 -1.68
CA HIS A 33 5.71 -16.74 -2.98
C HIS A 33 5.66 -18.26 -3.12
N ASN A 34 6.21 -19.00 -2.15
CA ASN A 34 6.22 -20.48 -2.19
C ASN A 34 4.82 -21.07 -2.07
N ALA A 35 3.90 -20.41 -1.38
CA ALA A 35 2.49 -20.82 -1.28
C ALA A 35 1.67 -20.50 -2.55
N ASN A 36 2.28 -19.81 -3.53
CA ASN A 36 1.61 -19.32 -4.75
C ASN A 36 0.35 -18.49 -4.44
N CYS A 37 0.41 -17.68 -3.37
CA CYS A 37 -0.70 -16.86 -2.89
C CYS A 37 -0.69 -15.46 -3.53
N SER A 38 -0.55 -15.38 -4.85
CA SER A 38 -0.52 -14.10 -5.57
C SER A 38 -1.84 -13.34 -5.45
N GLU A 39 -2.96 -14.02 -5.25
CA GLU A 39 -4.28 -13.43 -4.99
C GLU A 39 -4.27 -12.54 -3.74
N PHE A 40 -3.58 -12.97 -2.68
CA PHE A 40 -3.48 -12.22 -1.42
C PHE A 40 -2.61 -10.97 -1.58
N VAL A 41 -1.49 -11.11 -2.32
CA VAL A 41 -0.59 -9.98 -2.62
C VAL A 41 -1.33 -8.92 -3.43
N VAL A 42 -2.01 -9.35 -4.51
CA VAL A 42 -2.76 -8.46 -5.40
C VAL A 42 -3.89 -7.74 -4.66
N GLU A 43 -4.62 -8.45 -3.79
CA GLU A 43 -5.68 -7.84 -2.98
C GLU A 43 -5.12 -6.82 -1.98
N THR A 44 -4.08 -7.20 -1.24
CA THR A 44 -3.52 -6.38 -0.16
C THR A 44 -2.83 -5.14 -0.72
N VAL A 45 -1.97 -5.33 -1.70
CA VAL A 45 -1.25 -4.22 -2.37
C VAL A 45 -2.24 -3.37 -3.17
N GLY A 46 -3.20 -3.98 -3.87
CA GLY A 46 -4.18 -3.24 -4.67
C GLY A 46 -5.03 -2.28 -3.85
N LYS A 47 -5.48 -2.70 -2.65
CA LYS A 47 -6.19 -1.82 -1.71
C LYS A 47 -5.31 -0.68 -1.21
N ALA A 48 -4.07 -0.98 -0.83
CA ALA A 48 -3.14 0.04 -0.35
C ALA A 48 -2.83 1.09 -1.43
N GLU A 49 -2.60 0.65 -2.66
CA GLU A 49 -2.31 1.51 -3.80
C GLU A 49 -3.53 2.32 -4.24
N GLN A 50 -4.74 1.73 -4.19
CA GLN A 50 -5.97 2.50 -4.40
C GLN A 50 -6.09 3.66 -3.41
N VAL A 51 -5.86 3.40 -2.11
CA VAL A 51 -5.87 4.44 -1.08
C VAL A 51 -4.79 5.48 -1.34
N GLN A 52 -3.59 5.08 -1.75
CA GLN A 52 -2.51 6.00 -2.07
C GLN A 52 -2.86 6.91 -3.25
N VAL A 53 -3.38 6.34 -4.33
CA VAL A 53 -3.83 7.08 -5.53
C VAL A 53 -4.90 8.11 -5.16
N GLN A 54 -5.90 7.70 -4.37
CA GLN A 54 -6.95 8.60 -3.88
C GLN A 54 -6.38 9.75 -3.03
N ARG A 55 -5.46 9.45 -2.11
CA ARG A 55 -4.80 10.46 -1.27
C ARG A 55 -4.06 11.49 -2.12
N SER A 56 -3.29 11.04 -3.11
CA SER A 56 -2.56 11.95 -4.02
C SER A 56 -3.49 12.85 -4.82
N MET A 57 -4.71 12.40 -5.13
CA MET A 57 -5.72 13.21 -5.81
C MET A 57 -6.60 14.07 -4.88
N GLY A 58 -6.39 13.97 -3.55
CA GLY A 58 -7.16 14.70 -2.54
C GLY A 58 -8.53 14.09 -2.20
N LEU A 59 -8.75 12.81 -2.52
CA LEU A 59 -10.00 12.09 -2.31
C LEU A 59 -10.13 11.44 -0.91
N GLY A 60 -9.10 11.58 -0.06
CA GLY A 60 -9.08 11.00 1.28
C GLY A 60 -8.65 9.53 1.30
N THR A 61 -9.03 8.82 2.37
CA THR A 61 -8.51 7.47 2.68
C THR A 61 -9.53 6.36 2.58
N ASP A 62 -10.82 6.70 2.48
CA ASP A 62 -11.91 5.73 2.34
C ASP A 62 -11.87 5.13 0.94
N LEU A 63 -12.07 3.82 0.82
CA LEU A 63 -12.12 3.17 -0.49
C LEU A 63 -13.35 3.66 -1.26
N LEU A 64 -13.12 4.43 -2.32
CA LEU A 64 -14.16 4.95 -3.18
C LEU A 64 -14.49 3.99 -4.32
N ASP A 65 -15.63 4.24 -4.95
CA ASP A 65 -16.03 3.53 -6.16
C ASP A 65 -15.01 3.78 -7.31
N PRO A 66 -14.63 2.73 -8.06
CA PRO A 66 -13.66 2.86 -9.15
C PRO A 66 -13.98 3.96 -10.16
N ALA A 67 -15.26 4.20 -10.51
CA ALA A 67 -15.61 5.22 -11.48
C ALA A 67 -15.25 6.63 -10.99
N THR A 68 -15.40 6.90 -9.70
CA THR A 68 -15.01 8.21 -9.10
C THR A 68 -13.51 8.42 -9.17
N ILE A 69 -12.74 7.36 -8.90
CA ILE A 69 -11.28 7.40 -8.93
C ILE A 69 -10.79 7.63 -10.36
N LEU A 70 -11.34 6.91 -11.33
CA LEU A 70 -10.96 7.02 -12.75
C LEU A 70 -11.30 8.40 -13.32
N ALA A 71 -12.49 8.93 -13.03
CA ALA A 71 -12.87 10.27 -13.49
C ALA A 71 -11.95 11.35 -12.91
N THR A 72 -11.62 11.25 -11.62
CA THR A 72 -10.70 12.19 -10.97
C THR A 72 -9.30 12.10 -11.55
N TRP A 73 -8.83 10.89 -11.86
CA TRP A 73 -7.52 10.67 -12.51
C TRP A 73 -7.43 11.41 -13.84
N GLU A 74 -8.41 11.22 -14.73
CA GLU A 74 -8.42 11.87 -16.05
C GLU A 74 -8.45 13.39 -15.91
N GLN A 75 -9.22 13.91 -14.96
CA GLN A 75 -9.31 15.34 -14.70
C GLN A 75 -8.00 15.93 -14.14
N ARG A 76 -7.33 15.23 -13.22
CA ARG A 76 -6.12 15.72 -12.53
C ARG A 76 -4.86 15.57 -13.38
N THR A 77 -4.71 14.43 -14.05
CA THR A 77 -3.49 14.09 -14.77
C THR A 77 -3.56 14.44 -16.26
N GLY A 78 -4.77 14.60 -16.82
CA GLY A 78 -4.99 14.74 -18.26
C GLY A 78 -4.64 13.48 -19.07
N ARG A 79 -4.33 12.37 -18.41
CA ARG A 79 -3.95 11.10 -19.02
C ARG A 79 -5.13 10.13 -19.01
N PRO A 80 -5.22 9.21 -20.00
CA PRO A 80 -6.25 8.16 -19.99
C PRO A 80 -6.12 7.28 -18.74
N ALA A 81 -7.24 6.91 -18.12
CA ALA A 81 -7.24 6.07 -16.93
C ALA A 81 -7.15 4.56 -17.22
N THR A 82 -6.74 4.14 -18.42
CA THR A 82 -6.71 2.72 -18.84
C THR A 82 -5.86 1.87 -17.90
N GLU A 83 -4.63 2.29 -17.61
CA GLU A 83 -3.72 1.55 -16.73
C GLU A 83 -4.26 1.47 -15.28
N LEU A 84 -4.81 2.58 -14.79
CA LEU A 84 -5.43 2.62 -13.46
C LEU A 84 -6.66 1.71 -13.38
N LYS A 85 -7.49 1.69 -14.41
CA LYS A 85 -8.65 0.81 -14.50
C LYS A 85 -8.22 -0.65 -14.48
N GLU A 86 -7.19 -1.01 -15.24
CA GLU A 86 -6.66 -2.37 -15.26
C GLU A 86 -6.07 -2.79 -13.92
N MET A 87 -5.34 -1.89 -13.24
CA MET A 87 -4.83 -2.11 -11.88
C MET A 87 -5.97 -2.42 -10.91
N LEU A 88 -7.00 -1.56 -10.85
CA LEU A 88 -8.16 -1.71 -9.96
C LEU A 88 -8.97 -2.97 -10.29
N SER A 89 -9.17 -3.25 -11.58
CA SER A 89 -9.94 -4.42 -12.03
C SER A 89 -9.22 -5.72 -11.69
N THR A 90 -7.91 -5.76 -11.86
CA THR A 90 -7.10 -6.95 -11.51
C THR A 90 -7.14 -7.21 -10.00
N ALA A 91 -7.08 -6.15 -9.19
CA ALA A 91 -7.21 -6.26 -7.73
C ALA A 91 -8.59 -6.79 -7.28
N ALA A 92 -9.65 -6.40 -7.98
CA ALA A 92 -11.02 -6.82 -7.67
C ALA A 92 -11.37 -8.26 -8.12
N GLN A 93 -10.57 -8.88 -9.00
CA GLN A 93 -10.86 -10.20 -9.55
C GLN A 93 -10.64 -11.35 -8.56
N HIS A 94 -9.93 -11.12 -7.44
CA HIS A 94 -9.58 -12.14 -6.43
C HIS A 94 -9.02 -13.44 -7.03
N ARG A 95 -8.40 -13.36 -8.21
CA ARG A 95 -7.85 -14.51 -8.93
C ARG A 95 -6.36 -14.63 -8.68
N ARG A 96 -5.87 -15.86 -8.80
CA ARG A 96 -4.43 -16.12 -8.90
C ARG A 96 -3.87 -15.55 -10.20
N LEU A 97 -2.78 -14.83 -10.06
CA LEU A 97 -1.92 -14.42 -11.16
C LEU A 97 -0.73 -15.38 -11.24
N SER A 98 -0.31 -15.72 -12.45
CA SER A 98 1.02 -16.28 -12.67
C SER A 98 2.10 -15.27 -12.25
N GLU A 99 3.33 -15.73 -12.05
CA GLU A 99 4.45 -14.85 -11.68
C GLU A 99 4.65 -13.72 -12.69
N GLN A 100 4.58 -14.04 -14.00
CA GLN A 100 4.72 -13.04 -15.06
C GLN A 100 3.57 -12.01 -15.03
N GLU A 101 2.33 -12.45 -14.82
CA GLU A 101 1.18 -11.54 -14.67
C GLU A 101 1.33 -10.66 -13.42
N LEU A 102 1.81 -11.23 -12.30
CA LEU A 102 2.04 -10.50 -11.06
C LEU A 102 3.12 -9.42 -11.23
N LEU A 103 4.26 -9.76 -11.84
CA LEU A 103 5.33 -8.80 -12.14
C LEU A 103 4.83 -7.69 -13.08
N THR A 104 4.04 -8.05 -14.09
CA THR A 104 3.44 -7.07 -15.01
C THR A 104 2.50 -6.12 -14.26
N TRP A 105 1.67 -6.66 -13.37
CA TRP A 105 0.75 -5.87 -12.56
C TRP A 105 1.49 -4.95 -11.58
N LEU A 106 2.54 -5.42 -10.91
CA LEU A 106 3.39 -4.59 -10.05
C LEU A 106 4.11 -3.47 -10.84
N GLY A 107 4.55 -3.74 -12.07
CA GLY A 107 5.10 -2.71 -12.95
C GLY A 107 4.10 -1.60 -13.26
N LYS A 108 2.82 -1.94 -13.48
CA LYS A 108 1.74 -0.96 -13.68
C LYS A 108 1.48 -0.12 -12.44
N VAL A 109 1.43 -0.76 -11.27
CA VAL A 109 1.32 -0.07 -9.97
C VAL A 109 2.44 0.97 -9.83
N GLN A 110 3.68 0.58 -10.11
CA GLN A 110 4.83 1.48 -10.03
C GLN A 110 4.72 2.68 -10.99
N MET A 111 4.29 2.44 -12.23
CA MET A 111 4.08 3.50 -13.23
C MET A 111 3.00 4.51 -12.79
N ILE A 112 1.88 4.03 -12.27
CA ILE A 112 0.78 4.87 -11.75
C ILE A 112 1.30 5.73 -10.59
N ARG A 113 2.05 5.12 -9.66
CA ARG A 113 2.63 5.82 -8.52
C ARG A 113 3.58 6.94 -8.95
N GLN A 114 4.45 6.67 -9.92
CA GLN A 114 5.37 7.67 -10.47
C GLN A 114 4.64 8.85 -11.11
N THR A 115 3.52 8.60 -11.81
CA THR A 115 2.70 9.67 -12.43
C THR A 115 2.12 10.64 -11.39
N LEU A 116 1.97 10.23 -10.14
CA LEU A 116 1.41 11.05 -9.05
C LEU A 116 2.49 11.75 -8.20
N GLU A 117 3.77 11.40 -8.40
CA GLU A 117 4.91 12.03 -7.72
C GLU A 117 5.55 13.15 -8.56
N GLU A 118 5.10 13.33 -9.82
CA GLU A 118 5.48 14.42 -10.74
C GLU A 118 4.63 15.69 -10.52
#